data_AF-A0A0C1CXI2-F1
#
_entry.id   AF-A0A0C1CXI2-F1
#
_cell.length_a   1.000
_cell.length_b   1.000
_cell.length_c   1.000
_cell.angle_alpha   90.00
_cell.angle_beta   90.00
_cell.angle_gamma   90.00
#
_symmetry.space_group_name_H-M   'P 1'
#
loop_
_entity.id
_entity.type
_entity.pdbx_description
1 polymer ?
#
loop_
_entity_poly.entity_id
_entity_poly.type
_entity_poly.pdbx_seq_one_letter_code
_entity_poly.pdbx_strand_id
1 'polypeptide(L)'
;MEAKEYIESGILELYVYGQLTETENEEVNTMAKNNPEINDEIIAIEKAIVALSSSFSPFHSVANYEKIKSKLELKHATKVIELEPTRNWSQYIGWAAAILLLAGIGYQYNQLDQTNTQVVNAEVEKAKMEKDLNALQLKNKASETSLAVVRDANNTVVALGGQAVAPQSSAKVYWNKETKVVYVDAAGLPEPPEGMVYQVWALKLNPLTPTSIGLLENFKVNDQKMFAVDNATDAEAFGITLEPKGGSLTPTMEQLYTLGKV
;
A
#
# COMPACT_ATOMS: atom_id res chain seq x y z
N MET A 1 -34.66 -23.74 77.28
CA MET A 1 -34.25 -23.65 78.69
C MET A 1 -33.39 -22.40 78.81
N GLU A 2 -33.62 -21.57 79.81
CA GLU A 2 -32.79 -20.37 80.03
C GLU A 2 -31.39 -20.82 80.50
N ALA A 3 -30.35 -20.08 80.12
CA ALA A 3 -28.94 -20.44 80.37
C ALA A 3 -28.67 -20.82 81.83
N LYS A 4 -29.25 -20.05 82.74
CA LYS A 4 -29.11 -20.21 84.19
C LYS A 4 -29.73 -21.50 84.72
N GLU A 5 -30.89 -21.89 84.20
CA GLU A 5 -31.57 -23.14 84.59
C GLU A 5 -30.77 -24.36 84.11
N TYR A 6 -30.13 -24.24 82.94
CA TYR A 6 -29.25 -25.28 82.39
C TYR A 6 -27.98 -25.45 83.22
N ILE A 7 -27.37 -24.35 83.67
CA ILE A 7 -26.20 -24.36 84.56
C ILE A 7 -26.55 -24.97 85.92
N GLU A 8 -27.68 -24.59 86.52
CA GLU A 8 -28.11 -25.09 87.84
C GLU A 8 -28.61 -26.56 87.81
N SER A 9 -28.78 -27.17 86.62
CA SER A 9 -29.29 -28.53 86.46
C SER A 9 -28.33 -29.65 86.88
N GLY A 10 -27.03 -29.35 87.00
CA GLY A 10 -25.99 -30.34 87.29
C GLY A 10 -25.47 -31.12 86.08
N ILE A 11 -25.99 -30.82 84.87
CA ILE A 11 -25.62 -31.55 83.64
C ILE A 11 -24.19 -31.23 83.19
N LEU A 12 -23.68 -30.02 83.46
CA LEU A 12 -22.35 -29.58 83.03
C LEU A 12 -21.24 -30.27 83.82
N GLU A 13 -21.46 -30.57 85.10
CA GLU A 13 -20.55 -31.34 85.93
C GLU A 13 -20.48 -32.77 85.43
N LEU A 14 -21.62 -33.40 85.13
CA LEU A 14 -21.68 -34.74 84.56
C LEU A 14 -21.01 -34.81 83.18
N TYR A 15 -21.16 -33.76 82.37
CA TYR A 15 -20.49 -33.60 81.08
C TYR A 15 -18.96 -33.62 81.25
N VAL A 16 -18.41 -32.76 82.12
CA VAL A 16 -16.96 -32.69 82.32
C VAL A 16 -16.40 -33.96 82.98
N TYR A 17 -17.17 -34.63 83.84
CA TYR A 17 -16.80 -35.93 84.41
C TYR A 17 -16.90 -37.10 83.41
N GLY A 18 -17.42 -36.88 82.21
CA GLY A 18 -17.58 -37.90 81.18
C GLY A 18 -18.62 -38.98 81.55
N GLN A 19 -19.65 -38.62 82.31
CA GLN A 19 -20.72 -39.53 82.76
C GLN A 19 -21.99 -39.44 81.92
N LEU A 20 -22.07 -38.49 80.99
CA LEU A 20 -23.23 -38.33 80.10
C LEU A 20 -23.21 -39.32 78.93
N THR A 21 -24.40 -39.62 78.41
CA THR A 21 -24.57 -40.37 77.16
C THR A 21 -24.11 -39.55 75.95
N GLU A 22 -23.84 -40.20 74.82
CA GLU A 22 -23.39 -39.54 73.57
C GLU A 22 -24.37 -38.45 73.10
N THR A 23 -25.68 -38.70 73.19
CA THR A 23 -26.72 -37.74 72.82
C THR A 23 -26.73 -36.51 73.74
N GLU A 24 -26.58 -36.70 75.04
CA GLU A 24 -26.50 -35.60 76.01
C GLU A 24 -25.20 -34.79 75.82
N ASN A 25 -24.08 -35.45 75.47
CA ASN A 25 -22.83 -34.76 75.14
C ASN A 25 -22.96 -33.88 73.88
N GLU A 26 -23.68 -34.34 72.86
CA GLU A 26 -23.96 -33.52 71.66
C GLU A 26 -24.85 -32.32 71.99
N GLU A 27 -25.83 -32.50 72.87
CA GLU A 27 -26.70 -31.41 73.34
C GLU A 27 -25.88 -30.35 74.09
N VAL A 28 -25.07 -30.76 75.08
CA VAL A 28 -24.20 -29.85 75.84
C VAL A 28 -23.23 -29.12 74.91
N ASN A 29 -22.61 -29.81 73.94
CA ASN A 29 -21.74 -29.18 72.94
C ASN A 29 -22.46 -28.15 72.07
N THR A 30 -23.71 -28.43 71.69
CA THR A 30 -24.52 -27.51 70.90
C THR A 30 -24.92 -26.30 71.73
N MET A 31 -25.30 -26.50 72.99
CA MET A 31 -25.64 -25.43 73.93
C MET A 31 -24.43 -24.54 74.23
N ALA A 32 -23.25 -25.13 74.48
CA ALA A 32 -22.01 -24.39 74.71
C ALA A 32 -21.57 -23.56 73.49
N LYS A 33 -21.73 -24.08 72.26
CA LYS A 33 -21.44 -23.31 71.03
C LYS A 33 -22.33 -22.08 70.87
N ASN A 34 -23.58 -22.18 71.27
CA ASN A 34 -24.58 -21.14 71.07
C ASN A 34 -24.69 -20.17 72.27
N ASN A 35 -24.13 -20.53 73.42
CA ASN A 35 -24.21 -19.75 74.64
C ASN A 35 -22.83 -19.65 75.34
N PRO A 36 -22.19 -18.46 75.29
CA PRO A 36 -20.91 -18.22 75.95
C PRO A 36 -20.92 -18.48 77.47
N GLU A 37 -22.04 -18.20 78.16
CA GLU A 37 -22.16 -18.36 79.62
C GLU A 37 -22.06 -19.85 80.02
N ILE A 38 -22.67 -20.73 79.22
CA ILE A 38 -22.59 -22.18 79.43
C ILE A 38 -21.17 -22.68 79.15
N ASN A 39 -20.52 -22.18 78.10
CA ASN A 39 -19.14 -22.55 77.78
C ASN A 39 -18.15 -22.07 78.85
N ASP A 40 -18.34 -20.87 79.38
CA ASP A 40 -17.50 -20.32 80.45
C ASP A 40 -17.64 -21.14 81.74
N GLU A 41 -18.84 -21.62 82.07
CA GLU A 41 -19.07 -22.52 83.22
C GLU A 41 -18.38 -23.88 83.03
N ILE A 42 -18.47 -24.48 81.83
CA ILE A 42 -17.75 -25.73 81.50
C ILE A 42 -16.24 -25.54 81.74
N ILE A 43 -15.66 -24.44 81.24
CA ILE A 43 -14.23 -24.13 81.42
C ILE A 43 -13.89 -23.93 82.91
N ALA A 44 -14.79 -23.32 83.70
CA ALA A 44 -14.59 -23.13 85.14
C ALA A 44 -14.55 -24.48 85.88
N ILE A 45 -15.47 -25.39 85.56
CA ILE A 45 -15.53 -26.75 86.12
C ILE A 45 -14.28 -27.56 85.71
N GLU A 46 -13.89 -27.52 84.43
CA GLU A 46 -12.66 -28.16 83.94
C GLU A 46 -11.42 -27.68 84.69
N LYS A 47 -11.29 -26.36 84.88
CA LYS A 47 -10.19 -25.77 85.65
C LYS A 47 -10.19 -26.23 87.10
N ALA A 48 -11.36 -26.32 87.75
CA ALA A 48 -11.47 -26.81 89.12
C ALA A 48 -11.00 -28.27 89.23
N ILE A 49 -11.38 -29.12 88.26
CA ILE A 49 -10.96 -30.52 88.20
C ILE A 49 -9.47 -30.63 87.92
N VAL A 50 -8.92 -29.85 86.98
CA VAL A 50 -7.47 -29.83 86.69
C VAL A 50 -6.68 -29.37 87.91
N ALA A 51 -7.12 -28.31 88.60
CA ALA A 51 -6.48 -27.84 89.82
C ALA A 51 -6.50 -28.92 90.91
N LEU A 52 -7.66 -29.55 91.14
CA LEU A 52 -7.80 -30.64 92.09
C LEU A 52 -6.89 -31.82 91.72
N SER A 53 -6.98 -32.33 90.49
CA SER A 53 -6.19 -33.48 90.03
C SER A 53 -4.69 -33.18 90.00
N SER A 54 -4.27 -31.94 89.73
CA SER A 54 -2.87 -31.54 89.84
C SER A 54 -2.33 -31.65 91.27
N SER A 55 -3.17 -31.38 92.29
CA SER A 55 -2.80 -31.48 93.70
C SER A 55 -2.65 -32.92 94.19
N PHE A 56 -3.36 -33.87 93.56
CA PHE A 56 -3.30 -35.30 93.85
C PHE A 56 -2.42 -36.09 92.88
N SER A 57 -1.85 -35.44 91.85
CA SER A 57 -1.09 -36.12 90.80
C SER A 57 0.21 -36.69 91.36
N PRO A 58 0.48 -38.00 91.20
CA PRO A 58 1.74 -38.59 91.64
C PRO A 58 2.89 -38.05 90.78
N PHE A 59 4.07 -37.91 91.38
CA PHE A 59 5.27 -37.58 90.63
C PHE A 59 5.58 -38.71 89.62
N HIS A 60 5.45 -38.43 88.33
CA HIS A 60 5.83 -39.37 87.29
C HIS A 60 7.35 -39.44 87.16
N SER A 61 7.91 -40.64 87.06
CA SER A 61 9.36 -40.80 86.85
C SER A 61 9.79 -40.17 85.52
N VAL A 62 10.98 -39.55 85.53
CA VAL A 62 11.63 -38.99 84.32
C VAL A 62 11.70 -40.02 83.19
N ALA A 63 11.86 -41.31 83.53
CA ALA A 63 11.90 -42.40 82.57
C ALA A 63 10.57 -42.59 81.79
N ASN A 64 9.42 -42.37 82.43
CA ASN A 64 8.13 -42.46 81.74
C ASN A 64 7.90 -41.27 80.81
N TYR A 65 8.31 -40.07 81.23
CA TYR A 65 8.25 -38.87 80.37
C TYR A 65 9.09 -39.05 79.09
N GLU A 66 10.32 -39.55 79.20
CA GLU A 66 11.19 -39.82 78.04
C GLU A 66 10.63 -40.92 77.11
N LYS A 67 9.96 -41.95 77.66
CA LYS A 67 9.26 -42.96 76.87
C LYS A 67 8.08 -42.39 76.07
N ILE A 68 7.32 -41.46 76.66
CA ILE A 68 6.20 -40.80 75.96
C ILE A 68 6.75 -39.85 74.89
N LYS A 69 7.75 -39.03 75.23
CA LYS A 69 8.41 -38.10 74.30
C LYS A 69 9.03 -38.80 73.09
N SER A 70 9.61 -39.98 73.29
CA SER A 70 10.18 -40.78 72.20
C SER A 70 9.11 -41.41 71.29
N LYS A 71 7.96 -41.82 71.83
CA LYS A 71 6.83 -42.32 71.02
C LYS A 71 6.09 -41.24 70.22
N LEU A 72 6.13 -39.98 70.68
CA LEU A 72 5.52 -38.85 69.99
C LEU A 72 6.33 -38.37 68.76
N GLU A 73 7.42 -39.07 68.39
CA GLU A 73 8.26 -38.79 67.21
C GLU A 73 8.68 -37.32 67.01
N LEU A 74 8.78 -36.54 68.09
CA LEU A 74 9.26 -35.15 68.06
C LEU A 74 10.74 -35.01 67.62
N LYS A 75 11.40 -36.11 67.23
CA LYS A 75 12.76 -36.16 66.67
C LYS A 75 12.83 -35.85 65.19
N HIS A 76 11.72 -35.84 64.47
CA HIS A 76 11.68 -35.31 63.11
C HIS A 76 11.13 -33.89 63.16
N ALA A 77 12.00 -32.93 63.49
CA ALA A 77 11.84 -31.60 62.92
C ALA A 77 11.89 -31.82 61.41
N THR A 78 10.72 -31.89 60.77
CA THR A 78 10.59 -31.97 59.32
C THR A 78 11.49 -30.88 58.75
N LYS A 79 12.55 -31.27 58.06
CA LYS A 79 13.43 -30.33 57.36
C LYS A 79 12.51 -29.51 56.48
N VAL A 80 12.31 -28.24 56.82
CA VAL A 80 11.54 -27.32 56.00
C VAL A 80 12.28 -27.25 54.67
N ILE A 81 11.74 -27.90 53.65
CA ILE A 81 12.23 -27.77 52.28
C ILE A 81 11.69 -26.42 51.83
N GLU A 82 12.55 -25.39 51.79
CA GLU A 82 12.22 -24.17 51.08
C GLU A 82 11.88 -24.54 49.63
N LEU A 83 10.64 -24.25 49.22
CA LEU A 83 10.24 -24.38 47.83
C LEU A 83 11.00 -23.31 47.04
N GLU A 84 11.91 -23.73 46.14
CA GLU A 84 12.55 -22.79 45.22
C GLU A 84 11.48 -22.10 44.35
N PRO A 85 11.50 -20.76 44.22
CA PRO A 85 10.54 -20.06 43.39
C PRO A 85 10.71 -20.52 41.94
N THR A 86 9.64 -21.04 41.34
CA THR A 86 9.65 -21.49 39.95
C THR A 86 9.97 -20.31 39.03
N ARG A 87 11.07 -20.42 38.29
CA ARG A 87 11.52 -19.37 37.38
C ARG A 87 10.71 -19.44 36.09
N ASN A 88 9.60 -18.70 36.02
CA ASN A 88 8.66 -18.70 34.89
C ASN A 88 9.22 -17.98 33.64
N TRP A 89 10.17 -18.62 32.93
CA TRP A 89 10.74 -18.10 31.68
C TRP A 89 9.71 -17.97 30.55
N SER A 90 8.60 -18.70 30.66
CA SER A 90 7.46 -18.61 29.73
C SER A 90 6.87 -17.20 29.62
N GLN A 91 6.94 -16.38 30.67
CA GLN A 91 6.48 -15.00 30.63
C GLN A 91 7.35 -14.12 29.72
N TYR A 92 8.66 -14.34 29.69
CA TYR A 92 9.59 -13.58 28.84
C TYR A 92 9.59 -14.06 27.39
N ILE A 93 9.32 -15.34 27.14
CA ILE A 93 9.22 -15.93 25.79
C ILE A 93 8.11 -15.26 24.99
N GLY A 94 6.96 -14.96 25.62
CA GLY A 94 5.86 -14.25 24.96
C GLY A 94 6.26 -12.86 24.45
N TRP A 95 6.98 -12.08 25.28
CA TRP A 95 7.50 -10.77 24.89
C TRP A 95 8.57 -10.84 23.81
N ALA A 96 9.50 -11.80 23.91
CA ALA A 96 10.54 -12.01 22.89
C ALA A 96 9.91 -12.39 21.53
N ALA A 97 8.91 -13.28 21.52
CA ALA A 97 8.19 -13.65 20.31
C ALA A 97 7.42 -12.45 19.71
N ALA A 98 6.80 -11.62 20.55
CA ALA A 98 6.08 -10.43 20.08
C ALA A 98 7.02 -9.39 19.44
N ILE A 99 8.21 -9.16 20.01
CA ILE A 99 9.22 -8.25 19.45
C ILE A 99 9.72 -8.76 18.11
N LEU A 100 10.03 -10.07 18.01
CA LEU A 100 10.45 -10.68 16.75
C LEU A 100 9.37 -10.59 15.67
N LEU A 101 8.11 -10.82 16.04
CA LEU A 101 6.98 -10.71 15.12
C LEU A 101 6.78 -9.27 14.63
N LEU A 102 6.86 -8.28 15.53
CA LEU A 102 6.79 -6.86 15.15
C LEU A 102 7.94 -6.45 14.22
N ALA A 103 9.16 -6.90 14.49
CA ALA A 103 10.31 -6.67 13.61
C ALA A 103 10.09 -7.30 12.22
N GLY A 104 9.56 -8.53 12.17
CA GLY A 104 9.22 -9.22 10.92
C GLY A 104 8.15 -8.48 10.11
N ILE A 105 7.08 -8.01 10.76
CA ILE A 105 6.03 -7.21 10.10
C ILE A 105 6.60 -5.88 9.60
N GLY A 106 7.41 -5.19 10.40
CA GLY A 106 8.05 -3.94 10.00
C GLY A 106 8.96 -4.12 8.78
N TYR A 107 9.75 -5.19 8.73
CA TYR A 107 10.56 -5.53 7.56
C TYR A 107 9.69 -5.85 6.34
N GLN A 108 8.66 -6.68 6.51
CA GLN A 108 7.74 -7.06 5.43
C GLN A 108 6.97 -5.85 4.87
N TYR A 109 6.58 -4.91 5.72
CA TYR A 109 5.92 -3.67 5.31
C TYR A 109 6.84 -2.77 4.49
N ASN A 110 8.10 -2.59 4.92
CA ASN A 110 9.10 -1.85 4.14
C ASN A 110 9.35 -2.50 2.77
N GLN A 111 9.46 -3.84 2.73
CA GLN A 111 9.65 -4.55 1.47
C GLN A 111 8.43 -4.39 0.54
N LEU A 112 7.21 -4.40 1.09
CA LEU A 112 5.98 -4.19 0.33
C LEU A 112 5.92 -2.77 -0.25
N ASP A 113 6.28 -1.76 0.52
CA ASP A 113 6.29 -0.36 0.08
C ASP A 113 7.30 -0.11 -1.05
N GLN A 114 8.51 -0.67 -0.91
CA GLN A 114 9.51 -0.64 -1.98
C GLN A 114 9.02 -1.35 -3.25
N THR A 115 8.38 -2.52 -3.10
CA THR A 115 7.84 -3.28 -4.24
C THR A 115 6.73 -2.52 -4.93
N ASN A 116 5.78 -1.95 -4.18
CA ASN A 116 4.71 -1.12 -4.72
C ASN A 116 5.26 0.09 -5.46
N THR A 117 6.27 0.77 -4.90
CA THR A 117 6.92 1.91 -5.54
C THR A 117 7.60 1.53 -6.85
N GLN A 118 8.28 0.38 -6.89
CA GLN A 118 8.89 -0.13 -8.13
C GLN A 118 7.85 -0.47 -9.19
N VAL A 119 6.72 -1.08 -8.80
CA VAL A 119 5.62 -1.40 -9.72
C VAL A 119 5.03 -0.13 -10.32
N VAL A 120 4.72 0.88 -9.49
CA VAL A 120 4.19 2.17 -9.95
C VAL A 120 5.17 2.86 -10.89
N ASN A 121 6.46 2.90 -10.54
CA ASN A 121 7.48 3.51 -11.39
C ASN A 121 7.63 2.76 -12.72
N ALA A 122 7.64 1.43 -12.69
CA ALA A 122 7.72 0.60 -13.88
C ALA A 122 6.49 0.79 -14.79
N GLU A 123 5.30 0.97 -14.23
CA GLU A 123 4.08 1.23 -14.98
C GLU A 123 4.11 2.63 -15.64
N VAL A 124 4.59 3.65 -14.92
CA VAL A 124 4.81 4.99 -15.48
C VAL A 124 5.86 4.97 -16.59
N GLU A 125 6.97 4.26 -16.38
CA GLU A 125 8.04 4.13 -17.38
C GLU A 125 7.55 3.38 -18.63
N LYS A 126 6.79 2.29 -18.44
CA LYS A 126 6.15 1.54 -19.52
C LYS A 126 5.21 2.43 -20.33
N ALA A 127 4.34 3.19 -19.69
CA ALA A 127 3.42 4.11 -20.37
C ALA A 127 4.18 5.19 -21.17
N LYS A 128 5.30 5.69 -20.63
CA LYS A 128 6.19 6.61 -21.35
C LYS A 128 6.83 5.94 -22.56
N MET A 129 7.37 4.73 -22.40
CA MET A 129 7.97 3.97 -23.50
C MET A 129 6.95 3.68 -24.62
N GLU A 130 5.72 3.31 -24.28
CA GLU A 130 4.66 3.10 -25.27
C GLU A 130 4.33 4.37 -26.05
N LYS A 131 4.27 5.53 -25.37
CA LYS A 131 4.07 6.82 -26.03
C LYS A 131 5.22 7.17 -26.97
N ASP A 132 6.46 7.01 -26.51
CA ASP A 132 7.65 7.32 -27.30
C ASP A 132 7.77 6.38 -28.50
N LEU A 133 7.46 5.09 -28.33
CA LEU A 133 7.45 4.09 -29.39
C LEU A 133 6.39 4.40 -30.44
N ASN A 134 5.17 4.78 -30.04
CA ASN A 134 4.13 5.21 -30.97
C ASN A 134 4.54 6.46 -31.75
N ALA A 135 5.14 7.45 -31.08
CA ALA A 135 5.65 8.66 -31.73
C ALA A 135 6.77 8.35 -32.73
N LEU A 136 7.71 7.47 -32.36
CA LEU A 136 8.79 7.01 -33.25
C LEU A 136 8.25 6.21 -34.44
N GLN A 137 7.27 5.34 -34.24
CA GLN A 137 6.62 4.61 -35.33
C GLN A 137 5.94 5.56 -36.31
N LEU A 138 5.24 6.59 -35.84
CA LEU A 138 4.64 7.61 -36.69
C LEU A 138 5.70 8.38 -37.48
N LYS A 139 6.80 8.81 -36.83
CA LYS A 139 7.93 9.49 -37.51
C LYS A 139 8.62 8.58 -38.54
N ASN A 140 8.80 7.30 -38.22
CA ASN A 140 9.39 6.35 -39.14
C ASN A 140 8.49 6.12 -40.35
N LYS A 141 7.18 5.89 -40.16
CA LYS A 141 6.21 5.73 -41.25
C LYS A 141 6.14 6.96 -42.16
N ALA A 142 6.21 8.16 -41.59
CA ALA A 142 6.29 9.40 -42.37
C ALA A 142 7.59 9.46 -43.20
N SER A 143 8.72 9.01 -42.64
CA SER A 143 10.02 8.93 -43.32
C SER A 143 10.04 7.90 -44.44
N GLU A 144 9.46 6.72 -44.21
CA GLU A 144 9.29 5.68 -45.22
C GLU A 144 8.41 6.17 -46.38
N THR A 145 7.31 6.86 -46.08
CA THR A 145 6.45 7.48 -47.10
C THR A 145 7.22 8.51 -47.92
N SER A 146 7.91 9.44 -47.27
CA SER A 146 8.70 10.47 -47.95
C SER A 146 9.79 9.85 -48.83
N LEU A 147 10.48 8.81 -48.34
CA LEU A 147 11.49 8.09 -49.11
C LEU A 147 10.89 7.33 -50.30
N ALA A 148 9.73 6.72 -50.13
CA ALA A 148 9.02 6.02 -51.20
C ALA A 148 8.66 6.99 -52.33
N VAL A 149 8.16 8.18 -52.01
CA VAL A 149 7.86 9.25 -52.99
C VAL A 149 9.13 9.67 -53.74
N VAL A 150 10.23 9.91 -53.04
CA VAL A 150 11.50 10.32 -53.67
C VAL A 150 12.09 9.22 -54.57
N ARG A 151 11.86 7.94 -54.22
CA ARG A 151 12.40 6.78 -54.96
C ARG A 151 11.48 6.27 -56.07
N ASP A 152 10.22 6.71 -56.12
CA ASP A 152 9.27 6.29 -57.14
C ASP A 152 9.69 6.84 -58.51
N ALA A 153 10.01 5.94 -59.45
CA ALA A 153 10.44 6.27 -60.79
C ALA A 153 9.32 6.89 -61.66
N ASN A 154 8.06 6.74 -61.25
CA ASN A 154 6.91 7.34 -61.94
C ASN A 154 6.73 8.82 -61.60
N ASN A 155 7.45 9.32 -60.60
CA ASN A 155 7.41 10.73 -60.21
C ASN A 155 8.29 11.58 -61.13
N THR A 156 7.68 12.56 -61.77
CA THR A 156 8.40 13.66 -62.42
C THR A 156 8.78 14.68 -61.36
N VAL A 157 10.07 14.99 -61.23
CA VAL A 157 10.56 16.00 -60.27
C VAL A 157 10.60 17.36 -60.94
N VAL A 158 9.86 18.32 -60.40
CA VAL A 158 9.85 19.72 -60.85
C VAL A 158 10.49 20.58 -59.76
N ALA A 159 11.60 21.23 -60.08
CA ALA A 159 12.27 22.15 -59.18
C ALA A 159 11.59 23.52 -59.21
N LEU A 160 11.18 24.04 -58.05
CA LEU A 160 10.59 25.36 -57.91
C LEU A 160 11.64 26.34 -57.36
N GLY A 161 11.99 27.33 -58.16
CA GLY A 161 12.95 28.36 -57.80
C GLY A 161 12.28 29.52 -57.07
N GLY A 162 12.99 30.10 -56.11
CA GLY A 162 12.58 31.30 -55.39
C GLY A 162 12.26 32.47 -56.30
N GLN A 163 11.26 33.27 -55.92
CA GLN A 163 10.80 34.45 -56.66
C GLN A 163 11.16 35.74 -55.94
N ALA A 164 10.78 36.90 -56.50
CA ALA A 164 11.20 38.22 -56.00
C ALA A 164 10.94 38.46 -54.50
N VAL A 165 9.85 37.89 -53.96
CA VAL A 165 9.46 37.99 -52.54
C VAL A 165 10.40 37.20 -51.63
N ALA A 166 10.90 36.07 -52.12
CA ALA A 166 11.76 35.16 -51.37
C ALA A 166 12.80 34.48 -52.29
N PRO A 167 13.85 35.22 -52.73
CA PRO A 167 14.81 34.72 -53.72
C PRO A 167 15.62 33.51 -53.25
N GLN A 168 15.75 33.32 -51.94
CA GLN A 168 16.45 32.20 -51.31
C GLN A 168 15.55 30.98 -51.07
N SER A 169 14.25 31.10 -51.31
CA SER A 169 13.32 29.98 -51.16
C SER A 169 13.48 28.96 -52.27
N SER A 170 13.23 27.71 -51.95
CA SER A 170 13.16 26.63 -52.93
C SER A 170 12.16 25.57 -52.50
N ALA A 171 11.58 24.88 -53.47
CA ALA A 171 10.73 23.73 -53.23
C ALA A 171 10.89 22.72 -54.36
N LYS A 172 10.47 21.48 -54.14
CA LYS A 172 10.40 20.46 -55.18
C LYS A 172 9.03 19.83 -55.20
N VAL A 173 8.55 19.56 -56.40
CA VAL A 173 7.28 18.89 -56.62
C VAL A 173 7.59 17.52 -57.23
N TYR A 174 7.12 16.45 -56.59
CA TYR A 174 7.14 15.09 -57.11
C TYR A 174 5.73 14.80 -57.64
N TRP A 175 5.59 14.84 -58.96
CA TRP A 175 4.29 14.67 -59.61
C TRP A 175 4.20 13.29 -60.27
N ASN A 176 3.27 12.47 -59.78
CA ASN A 176 2.89 11.23 -60.43
C ASN A 176 1.79 11.50 -61.45
N LYS A 177 2.10 11.39 -62.76
CA LYS A 177 1.13 11.67 -63.82
C LYS A 177 0.04 10.60 -63.95
N GLU A 178 0.32 9.38 -63.50
CA GLU A 178 -0.63 8.25 -63.57
C GLU A 178 -1.68 8.34 -62.46
N THR A 179 -1.23 8.53 -61.22
CA THR A 179 -2.13 8.64 -60.05
C THR A 179 -2.68 10.04 -59.84
N LYS A 180 -2.10 11.06 -60.51
CA LYS A 180 -2.39 12.50 -60.35
C LYS A 180 -2.10 13.05 -58.95
N VAL A 181 -1.40 12.28 -58.12
CA VAL A 181 -0.96 12.69 -56.80
C VAL A 181 0.30 13.54 -56.94
N VAL A 182 0.36 14.61 -56.15
CA VAL A 182 1.49 15.51 -56.10
C VAL A 182 2.02 15.54 -54.66
N TYR A 183 3.33 15.33 -54.52
CA TYR A 183 4.00 15.58 -53.26
C TYR A 183 4.87 16.82 -53.37
N VAL A 184 4.82 17.67 -52.35
CA VAL A 184 5.57 18.92 -52.29
C VAL A 184 6.57 18.85 -51.15
N ASP A 185 7.84 18.88 -51.50
CA ASP A 185 8.95 19.12 -50.57
C ASP A 185 9.16 20.63 -50.47
N ALA A 186 8.70 21.17 -49.34
CA ALA A 186 8.74 22.58 -49.03
C ALA A 186 9.80 22.90 -47.95
N ALA A 187 10.80 22.03 -47.75
CA ALA A 187 11.85 22.24 -46.75
C ALA A 187 12.68 23.51 -46.99
N GLY A 188 12.73 24.00 -48.23
CA GLY A 188 13.39 25.24 -48.61
C GLY A 188 12.53 26.50 -48.48
N LEU A 189 11.29 26.41 -47.98
CA LEU A 189 10.45 27.57 -47.68
C LEU A 189 10.64 28.02 -46.20
N PRO A 190 10.59 29.33 -45.91
CA PRO A 190 10.60 29.80 -44.53
C PRO A 190 9.31 29.39 -43.80
N GLU A 191 9.31 29.45 -42.47
CA GLU A 191 8.09 29.23 -41.70
C GLU A 191 7.08 30.35 -42.00
N PRO A 192 5.81 30.02 -42.33
CA PRO A 192 4.81 31.03 -42.62
C PRO A 192 4.46 31.81 -41.34
N PRO A 193 4.24 33.13 -41.42
CA PRO A 193 3.78 33.95 -40.29
C PRO A 193 2.44 33.47 -39.72
N GLU A 194 2.13 33.88 -38.49
CA GLU A 194 0.83 33.58 -37.89
C GLU A 194 -0.32 34.11 -38.74
N GLY A 195 -1.35 33.28 -38.94
CA GLY A 195 -2.50 33.62 -39.78
C GLY A 195 -2.27 33.44 -41.28
N MET A 196 -1.08 33.00 -41.71
CA MET A 196 -0.77 32.68 -43.11
C MET A 196 -0.55 31.18 -43.32
N VAL A 197 -0.74 30.71 -44.55
CA VAL A 197 -0.51 29.34 -45.00
C VAL A 197 0.01 29.34 -46.43
N TYR A 198 0.86 28.37 -46.78
CA TYR A 198 1.26 28.20 -48.17
C TYR A 198 0.18 27.47 -48.96
N GLN A 199 -0.11 27.94 -50.17
CA GLN A 199 -1.01 27.30 -51.10
C GLN A 199 -0.27 26.91 -52.37
N VAL A 200 -0.51 25.69 -52.83
CA VAL A 200 0.12 25.10 -54.01
C VAL A 200 -0.84 25.19 -55.19
N TRP A 201 -0.30 25.61 -56.33
CA TRP A 201 -1.05 25.82 -57.55
C TRP A 201 -0.47 24.99 -58.69
N ALA A 202 -1.33 24.28 -59.40
CA ALA A 202 -1.06 23.78 -60.75
C ALA A 202 -1.43 24.88 -61.76
N LEU A 203 -0.51 25.20 -62.66
CA LEU A 203 -0.66 26.30 -63.61
C LEU A 203 -0.66 25.76 -65.06
N LYS A 204 -1.65 26.16 -65.84
CA LYS A 204 -1.59 26.10 -67.31
C LYS A 204 -1.12 27.46 -67.82
N LEU A 205 -0.17 27.56 -68.75
CA LEU A 205 0.44 28.85 -69.10
C LEU A 205 -0.34 29.63 -70.16
N ASN A 206 -1.07 28.95 -71.05
CA ASN A 206 -1.78 29.59 -72.16
C ASN A 206 -3.24 29.07 -72.33
N PRO A 207 -4.26 29.80 -71.86
CA PRO A 207 -4.18 31.00 -71.00
C PRO A 207 -3.71 30.65 -69.58
N LEU A 208 -3.09 31.61 -68.88
CA LEU A 208 -2.62 31.42 -67.52
C LEU A 208 -3.81 31.09 -66.59
N THR A 209 -3.93 29.82 -66.22
CA THR A 209 -5.06 29.31 -65.43
C THR A 209 -4.53 28.59 -64.19
N PRO A 210 -4.60 29.23 -63.01
CA PRO A 210 -4.19 28.60 -61.76
C PRO A 210 -5.30 27.71 -61.20
N THR A 211 -4.93 26.51 -60.75
CA THR A 211 -5.81 25.58 -60.04
C THR A 211 -5.18 25.26 -58.69
N SER A 212 -5.91 25.55 -57.61
CA SER A 212 -5.46 25.20 -56.25
C SER A 212 -5.45 23.68 -56.09
N ILE A 213 -4.30 23.11 -55.76
CA ILE A 213 -4.14 21.67 -55.55
C ILE A 213 -3.99 21.28 -54.09
N GLY A 214 -3.66 22.23 -53.20
CA GLY A 214 -3.66 21.98 -51.76
C GLY A 214 -3.06 23.10 -50.92
N LEU A 215 -3.29 23.02 -49.61
CA LEU A 215 -2.70 23.89 -48.60
C LEU A 215 -1.63 23.13 -47.82
N LEU A 216 -0.50 23.76 -47.55
CA LEU A 216 0.57 23.19 -46.72
C LEU A 216 0.29 23.46 -45.24
N GLU A 217 -0.82 22.91 -44.75
CA GLU A 217 -1.25 23.08 -43.35
C GLU A 217 -0.27 22.44 -42.37
N ASN A 218 -0.26 22.93 -41.12
CA ASN A 218 0.61 22.42 -40.06
C ASN A 218 2.10 22.46 -40.43
N PHE A 219 2.50 23.45 -41.26
CA PHE A 219 3.88 23.60 -41.74
C PHE A 219 4.90 23.55 -40.61
N LYS A 220 4.65 24.25 -39.49
CA LYS A 220 5.52 24.25 -38.31
C LYS A 220 5.70 22.87 -37.67
N VAL A 221 4.63 22.08 -37.58
CA VAL A 221 4.60 20.79 -36.88
C VAL A 221 5.15 19.66 -37.75
N ASN A 222 5.04 19.78 -39.08
CA ASN A 222 5.59 18.80 -40.02
C ASN A 222 7.12 18.94 -40.13
N ASP A 223 7.88 18.19 -39.34
CA ASP A 223 9.36 18.20 -39.37
C ASP A 223 9.94 17.95 -40.78
N GLN A 224 9.26 17.13 -41.60
CA GLN A 224 9.74 16.75 -42.93
C GLN A 224 9.44 17.77 -44.01
N LYS A 225 8.47 18.67 -43.77
CA LYS A 225 7.98 19.66 -44.73
C LYS A 225 7.56 19.04 -46.08
N MET A 226 7.17 17.76 -46.06
CA MET A 226 6.65 17.02 -47.20
C MET A 226 5.12 16.94 -47.09
N PHE A 227 4.41 17.31 -48.15
CA PHE A 227 2.95 17.38 -48.15
C PHE A 227 2.38 16.66 -49.37
N ALA A 228 1.33 15.88 -49.17
CA ALA A 228 0.52 15.34 -50.26
C ALA A 228 -0.57 16.35 -50.64
N VAL A 229 -0.69 16.64 -51.92
CA VAL A 229 -1.72 17.49 -52.52
C VAL A 229 -2.29 16.78 -53.75
N ASP A 230 -3.54 17.07 -54.10
CA ASP A 230 -4.30 16.27 -55.07
C ASP A 230 -4.72 17.09 -56.30
N ASN A 231 -5.17 16.38 -57.35
CA ASN A 231 -5.85 16.95 -58.51
C ASN A 231 -5.01 17.86 -59.42
N ALA A 232 -3.70 17.62 -59.54
CA ALA A 232 -2.92 18.24 -60.61
C ALA A 232 -3.16 17.51 -61.94
N THR A 233 -4.01 18.09 -62.79
CA THR A 233 -4.25 17.66 -64.17
C THR A 233 -3.70 18.68 -65.15
N ASP A 234 -2.94 18.22 -66.15
CA ASP A 234 -2.42 19.05 -67.24
C ASP A 234 -1.64 20.30 -66.79
N ALA A 235 -0.91 20.18 -65.67
CA ALA A 235 -0.05 21.24 -65.16
C ALA A 235 1.17 21.44 -66.10
N GLU A 236 1.39 22.68 -66.52
CA GLU A 236 2.58 23.10 -67.29
C GLU A 236 3.63 23.76 -66.38
N ALA A 237 3.20 24.24 -65.21
CA ALA A 237 4.06 24.74 -64.15
C ALA A 237 3.39 24.53 -62.78
N PHE A 238 4.19 24.59 -61.73
CA PHE A 238 3.72 24.62 -60.34
C PHE A 238 4.22 25.88 -59.67
N GLY A 239 3.39 26.45 -58.80
CA GLY A 239 3.75 27.62 -57.99
C GLY A 239 3.28 27.49 -56.55
N ILE A 240 3.98 28.14 -55.63
CA ILE A 240 3.60 28.22 -54.22
C ILE A 240 3.50 29.69 -53.84
N THR A 241 2.35 30.07 -53.29
CA THR A 241 2.08 31.42 -52.76
C THR A 241 1.85 31.37 -51.25
N LEU A 242 2.11 32.49 -50.57
CA LEU A 242 1.73 32.68 -49.17
C LEU A 242 0.36 33.37 -49.11
N GLU A 243 -0.62 32.70 -48.51
CA GLU A 243 -2.03 33.11 -48.50
C GLU A 243 -2.55 33.21 -47.06
N PRO A 244 -3.66 33.93 -46.82
CA PRO A 244 -4.34 33.91 -45.54
C PRO A 244 -4.76 32.49 -45.14
N LYS A 245 -4.87 32.23 -43.84
CA LYS A 245 -5.35 30.96 -43.30
C LYS A 245 -6.69 30.56 -43.95
N GLY A 246 -6.73 29.36 -44.52
CA GLY A 246 -7.88 28.87 -45.31
C GLY A 246 -7.68 28.97 -46.83
N GLY A 247 -6.60 29.63 -47.28
CA GLY A 247 -6.26 29.78 -48.68
C GLY A 247 -7.02 30.91 -49.37
N SER A 248 -6.75 31.04 -50.67
CA SER A 248 -7.33 32.02 -51.57
C SER A 248 -7.99 31.31 -52.76
N LEU A 249 -8.98 31.97 -53.39
CA LEU A 249 -9.61 31.48 -54.62
C LEU A 249 -8.69 31.60 -55.84
N THR A 250 -7.79 32.58 -55.81
CA THR A 250 -6.81 32.86 -56.85
C THR A 250 -5.45 33.15 -56.19
N PRO A 251 -4.32 32.81 -56.85
CA PRO A 251 -3.00 33.04 -56.28
C PRO A 251 -2.73 34.53 -56.09
N THR A 252 -2.24 34.90 -54.92
CA THR A 252 -1.71 36.24 -54.63
C THR A 252 -0.32 36.36 -55.27
N MET A 253 -0.26 36.89 -56.49
CA MET A 253 0.98 36.96 -57.28
C MET A 253 2.10 37.78 -56.61
N GLU A 254 1.73 38.78 -55.80
CA GLU A 254 2.65 39.57 -54.98
C GLU A 254 3.27 38.75 -53.83
N GLN A 255 2.71 37.58 -53.55
CA GLN A 255 3.17 36.62 -52.54
C GLN A 255 3.55 35.30 -53.20
N LEU A 256 4.00 35.32 -54.46
CA LEU A 256 4.58 34.15 -55.11
C LEU A 256 5.97 33.89 -54.54
N TYR A 257 6.14 32.76 -53.86
CA TYR A 257 7.39 32.37 -53.21
C TYR A 257 8.26 31.52 -54.12
N THR A 258 7.66 30.55 -54.80
CA THR A 258 8.37 29.66 -55.71
C THR A 258 7.56 29.37 -56.96
N LEU A 259 8.26 29.13 -58.07
CA LEU A 259 7.68 28.77 -59.36
C LEU A 259 8.63 27.84 -60.10
N GLY A 260 8.09 26.84 -60.79
CA GLY A 260 8.87 25.95 -61.65
C GLY A 260 8.02 25.41 -62.77
N LYS A 261 8.60 25.33 -63.97
CA LYS A 261 7.96 24.78 -65.16
C LYS A 261 8.21 23.27 -65.22
N VAL A 262 7.18 22.53 -65.63
CA VAL A 262 7.24 21.08 -65.88
C VAL A 262 8.02 20.77 -67.16
#